data_AF-A0A498MYY4-F1
#
_entry.id   AF-A0A498MYY4-F1
#
_cell.length_a   1.000
_cell.length_b   1.000
_cell.length_c   1.000
_cell.angle_alpha   90.00
_cell.angle_beta   90.00
_cell.angle_gamma   90.00
#
_symmetry.space_group_name_H-M   'P 1'
#
loop_
_entity.id
_entity.type
_entity.pdbx_description
1 polymer ?
#
loop_
_entity_poly.entity_id
_entity_poly.type
_entity_poly.pdbx_seq_one_letter_code
_entity_poly.pdbx_strand_id
1 'polypeptide(L)'
;MILEMFQEDISRYTILIFTHADRLGEQTIREFISRQNAKIQDLVGRFGRRFVAFDNTNPTDRHQVRRLLQKVDELLVVNENRHFTNEVTEAMQTVQRIIEERMQAEMDKRMKKIKKEVKKMADVRWWAFMSDMSEERRKTKRKIKRIQDRIEQTEMGEQYVRLIPARLKRFEVSLKNMRRLQKREMKKERKRMERKEKEKEIWILEEMQRRLSKAKEKSLFSSHNMLTVLTSVSAGFGFSYVPTLFAFLFPPAPAVETGLSVKFLSNLLAAESERFIAKAAGIAMNAVSAKLASMTNCCIQ
;
A
#
# COMPACT_ATOMS: atom_id res chain seq x y z
N MET A 1 12.00 -28.00 25.45
CA MET A 1 10.97 -27.26 24.69
C MET A 1 11.52 -26.03 23.96
N ILE A 2 11.78 -24.87 24.58
CA ILE A 2 12.19 -23.64 23.83
C ILE A 2 13.49 -23.86 23.03
N LEU A 3 14.53 -24.38 23.67
CA LEU A 3 15.83 -24.59 23.02
C LEU A 3 15.79 -25.65 21.90
N GLU A 4 14.86 -26.61 21.98
CA GLU A 4 14.66 -27.63 20.95
C GLU A 4 13.87 -27.10 19.74
N MET A 5 13.02 -26.09 19.95
CA MET A 5 12.23 -25.47 18.88
C MET A 5 13.08 -24.61 17.94
N PHE A 6 14.11 -23.95 18.47
CA PHE A 6 14.90 -22.99 17.69
C PHE A 6 16.12 -23.61 17.03
N GLN A 7 16.52 -24.84 17.41
CA GLN A 7 17.59 -25.69 16.84
C GLN A 7 19.00 -25.06 16.77
N GLU A 8 19.11 -23.75 16.98
CA GLU A 8 20.32 -22.95 17.07
C GLU A 8 20.47 -22.32 18.46
N ASP A 9 21.62 -21.70 18.70
CA ASP A 9 22.00 -21.15 20.00
C ASP A 9 21.27 -19.83 20.35
N ILE A 10 19.94 -19.90 20.45
CA ILE A 10 19.06 -18.81 20.89
C ILE A 10 19.43 -18.29 22.29
N SER A 11 20.22 -19.05 23.05
CA SER A 11 20.71 -18.65 24.36
C SER A 11 21.50 -17.33 24.29
N ARG A 12 22.21 -17.08 23.17
CA ARG A 12 22.98 -15.84 22.92
C ARG A 12 22.10 -14.62 22.70
N TYR A 13 20.85 -14.83 22.30
CA TYR A 13 19.86 -13.80 21.97
C TYR A 13 18.73 -13.68 23.01
N THR A 14 18.87 -14.31 24.17
CA THR A 14 17.82 -14.37 25.20
C THR A 14 18.25 -13.69 26.50
N ILE A 15 17.31 -12.97 27.13
CA ILE A 15 17.42 -12.39 28.47
C ILE A 15 16.36 -13.07 29.34
N LEU A 16 16.75 -13.56 30.51
CA LEU A 16 15.81 -14.16 31.47
C LEU A 16 15.15 -13.06 32.32
N ILE A 17 13.82 -13.07 32.39
CA ILE A 17 13.05 -12.14 33.22
C ILE A 17 12.48 -12.91 34.40
N PHE A 18 12.91 -12.54 35.60
CA PHE A 18 12.34 -13.03 36.86
C PHE A 18 11.25 -12.07 37.31
N THR A 19 9.99 -12.49 37.26
CA THR A 19 8.86 -11.71 37.74
C THR A 19 8.73 -11.79 39.27
N HIS A 20 7.84 -10.98 39.85
CA HIS A 20 7.62 -10.86 41.29
C HIS A 20 8.84 -10.34 42.06
N ALA A 21 9.51 -9.32 41.50
CA ALA A 21 10.65 -8.69 42.14
C ALA A 21 10.30 -8.01 43.48
N ASP A 22 9.01 -7.67 43.69
CA ASP A 22 8.46 -7.19 44.97
C ASP A 22 8.75 -8.14 46.14
N ARG A 23 8.88 -9.45 45.86
CA ARG A 23 9.13 -10.48 46.87
C ARG A 23 10.59 -10.65 47.26
N LEU A 24 11.52 -9.96 46.61
CA LEU A 24 12.94 -10.04 46.90
C LEU A 24 13.33 -9.26 48.17
N GLY A 25 12.45 -8.38 48.67
CA GLY A 25 12.76 -7.51 49.80
C GLY A 25 13.99 -6.64 49.51
N GLU A 26 14.94 -6.60 50.45
CA GLU A 26 16.21 -5.87 50.29
C GLU A 26 17.28 -6.67 49.50
N GLN A 27 16.99 -7.92 49.14
CA GLN A 27 17.95 -8.78 48.45
C GLN A 27 18.04 -8.45 46.96
N THR A 28 19.25 -8.43 46.40
CA THR A 28 19.40 -8.33 44.95
C THR A 28 19.06 -9.66 44.26
N ILE A 29 18.54 -9.60 43.02
CA ILE A 29 18.26 -10.81 42.23
C ILE A 29 19.50 -11.69 42.03
N ARG A 30 20.70 -11.09 41.98
CA ARG A 30 21.97 -11.83 41.85
C ARG A 30 22.25 -12.66 43.10
N GLU A 31 22.07 -12.08 44.28
CA GLU A 31 22.22 -12.79 45.55
C GLU A 31 21.16 -13.88 45.69
N PHE A 32 19.91 -13.59 45.30
CA PHE A 32 18.83 -14.57 45.34
C PHE A 32 19.19 -15.81 44.52
N ILE A 33 19.63 -15.61 43.27
CA ILE A 33 20.02 -16.69 42.35
C ILE A 33 21.25 -17.46 42.85
N SER A 34 22.22 -16.79 43.48
CA SER A 34 23.41 -17.45 44.03
C SER A 34 23.10 -18.44 45.17
N ARG A 35 21.95 -18.28 45.85
CA ARG A 35 21.47 -19.18 46.90
C ARG A 35 20.53 -20.26 46.38
N GLN A 36 20.14 -20.22 45.11
CA GLN A 36 19.28 -21.23 44.51
C GLN A 36 20.04 -22.52 44.18
N ASN A 37 19.30 -23.58 43.94
CA ASN A 37 19.84 -24.88 43.56
C ASN A 37 20.62 -24.85 42.23
N ALA A 38 21.43 -25.89 41.99
CA ALA A 38 22.27 -26.02 40.80
C ALA A 38 21.48 -25.85 39.50
N LYS A 39 20.22 -26.33 39.43
CA LYS A 39 19.37 -26.21 38.25
C LYS A 39 19.15 -24.76 37.82
N ILE A 40 18.87 -23.85 38.76
CA ILE A 40 18.68 -22.43 38.46
C ILE A 40 20.01 -21.77 38.09
N GLN A 41 21.10 -22.15 38.75
CA GLN A 41 22.44 -21.63 38.43
C GLN A 41 22.90 -22.04 37.03
N ASP A 42 22.67 -23.29 36.64
CA ASP A 42 22.96 -23.82 35.30
C ASP A 42 22.10 -23.13 34.24
N LEU A 43 20.81 -22.90 34.54
CA LEU A 43 19.91 -22.18 33.66
C LEU A 43 20.44 -20.77 33.37
N VAL A 44 20.74 -19.97 34.40
CA VAL A 44 21.25 -18.62 34.17
C VAL A 44 22.63 -18.64 33.51
N GLY A 45 23.46 -19.63 33.80
CA GLY A 45 24.76 -19.84 33.14
C GLY A 45 24.61 -20.05 31.64
N ARG A 46 23.69 -20.93 31.24
CA ARG A 46 23.38 -21.23 29.83
C ARG A 46 22.97 -19.99 29.04
N PHE A 47 22.28 -19.03 29.67
CA PHE A 47 21.86 -17.78 29.05
C PHE A 47 22.86 -16.62 29.26
N GLY A 48 24.13 -16.94 29.53
CA GLY A 48 25.20 -15.94 29.66
C GLY A 48 25.05 -15.02 30.88
N ARG A 49 24.34 -15.49 31.92
CA ARG A 49 24.00 -14.73 33.13
C ARG A 49 23.27 -13.41 32.83
N ARG A 50 22.57 -13.33 31.69
CA ARG A 50 21.70 -12.21 31.31
C ARG A 50 20.33 -12.41 31.93
N PHE A 51 20.11 -11.77 33.07
CA PHE A 51 18.81 -11.78 33.73
C PHE A 51 18.48 -10.45 34.38
N VAL A 52 17.17 -10.18 34.50
CA VAL A 52 16.63 -9.02 35.21
C VAL A 52 15.48 -9.46 36.11
N ALA A 53 15.31 -8.76 37.23
CA ALA A 53 14.11 -8.87 38.05
C ALA A 53 13.12 -7.77 37.66
N PHE A 54 11.85 -8.13 37.57
CA PHE A 54 10.77 -7.27 37.10
C PHE A 54 9.57 -7.33 38.07
N ASP A 55 9.10 -6.17 38.50
CA ASP A 55 7.93 -6.04 39.38
C ASP A 55 6.73 -5.59 38.54
N ASN A 56 5.84 -6.54 38.27
CA ASN A 56 4.62 -6.28 37.50
C ASN A 56 3.51 -5.60 38.34
N THR A 57 3.69 -5.47 39.66
CA THR A 57 2.72 -4.79 40.55
C THR A 57 2.88 -3.28 40.52
N ASN A 58 4.05 -2.78 40.12
CA ASN A 58 4.34 -1.35 39.95
C ASN A 58 4.64 -0.98 38.48
N PRO A 59 3.61 -0.91 37.61
CA PRO A 59 3.79 -0.63 36.19
C PRO A 59 4.25 0.80 35.88
N THR A 60 4.22 1.71 36.87
CA THR A 60 4.63 3.11 36.67
C THR A 60 6.14 3.32 36.79
N ASP A 61 6.86 2.35 37.36
CA ASP A 61 8.31 2.45 37.52
C ASP A 61 9.03 2.22 36.19
N ARG A 62 9.41 3.34 35.56
CA ARG A 62 10.18 3.32 34.30
C ARG A 62 11.64 2.90 34.48
N HIS A 63 12.17 2.85 35.71
CA HIS A 63 13.56 2.42 35.93
C HIS A 63 13.74 0.93 35.61
N GLN A 64 12.73 0.09 35.83
CA GLN A 64 12.77 -1.33 35.49
C GLN A 64 12.85 -1.54 33.98
N VAL A 65 12.05 -0.79 33.23
CA VAL A 65 12.05 -0.78 31.77
C VAL A 65 13.42 -0.32 31.26
N ARG A 66 13.99 0.75 31.83
CA ARG A 66 15.33 1.24 31.47
C ARG A 66 16.41 0.17 31.69
N ARG A 67 16.37 -0.57 32.82
CA ARG A 67 17.33 -1.67 33.07
C ARG A 67 17.18 -2.81 32.07
N LEU A 68 15.95 -3.15 31.69
CA LEU A 68 15.70 -4.16 30.66
C LEU A 68 16.25 -3.72 29.30
N LEU A 69 15.98 -2.47 28.89
CA LEU A 69 16.50 -1.92 27.63
C LEU A 69 18.03 -1.87 27.60
N GLN A 70 18.68 -1.49 28.70
CA GLN A 70 20.14 -1.57 28.82
C GLN A 70 20.67 -2.99 28.60
N LYS A 71 19.96 -4.02 29.10
CA LYS A 71 20.33 -5.42 28.87
C LYS A 71 20.10 -5.85 27.42
N VAL A 72 19.10 -5.30 26.75
CA VAL A 72 18.89 -5.49 25.31
C VAL A 72 20.03 -4.85 24.52
N ASP A 73 20.44 -3.62 24.85
CA ASP A 73 21.56 -2.95 24.20
C ASP A 73 22.88 -3.73 24.35
N GLU A 74 23.19 -4.20 25.57
CA GLU A 74 24.33 -5.08 25.82
C GLU A 74 24.26 -6.38 24.99
N LEU A 75 23.07 -6.97 24.88
CA LEU A 75 22.84 -8.17 24.08
C LEU A 75 23.07 -7.92 22.59
N LEU A 76 22.62 -6.78 22.07
CA LEU A 76 22.83 -6.41 20.67
C LEU A 76 24.31 -6.21 20.37
N VAL A 77 25.05 -5.50 21.25
CA VAL A 77 26.50 -5.30 21.09
C VAL A 77 27.25 -6.63 21.04
N VAL A 78 26.94 -7.57 21.95
CA VAL A 78 27.57 -8.90 22.00
C VAL A 78 27.27 -9.73 20.74
N ASN A 79 26.12 -9.51 20.12
CA ASN A 79 25.72 -10.18 18.88
C ASN A 79 26.01 -9.34 17.62
N GLU A 80 26.89 -8.34 17.71
CA GLU A 80 27.28 -7.47 16.58
C GLU A 80 26.08 -6.80 15.88
N ASN A 81 25.07 -6.43 16.66
CA ASN A 81 23.79 -5.88 16.21
C ASN A 81 23.00 -6.79 15.25
N ARG A 82 23.33 -8.08 15.18
CA ARG A 82 22.53 -9.06 14.44
C ARG A 82 21.34 -9.49 15.28
N HIS A 83 20.21 -9.71 14.60
CA HIS A 83 19.07 -10.39 15.20
C HIS A 83 19.27 -11.90 15.09
N PHE A 84 18.57 -12.67 15.92
CA PHE A 84 18.49 -14.11 15.75
C PHE A 84 17.95 -14.46 14.36
N THR A 85 18.59 -15.41 13.69
CA THR A 85 18.17 -15.98 12.41
C THR A 85 18.18 -17.49 12.53
N ASN A 86 17.19 -18.14 11.94
CA ASN A 86 17.16 -19.56 11.66
C ASN A 86 16.44 -19.78 10.31
N GLU A 87 16.48 -21.01 9.79
CA GLU A 87 15.85 -21.38 8.50
C GLU A 87 14.40 -20.90 8.37
N VAL A 88 13.63 -20.95 9.46
CA VAL A 88 12.22 -20.53 9.49
C VAL A 88 12.09 -19.02 9.36
N THR A 89 12.90 -18.24 10.08
CA THR A 89 12.90 -16.77 9.98
C THR A 89 13.38 -16.29 8.61
N GLU A 90 14.37 -16.94 8.01
CA GLU A 90 14.86 -16.61 6.67
C GLU A 90 13.82 -16.90 5.60
N ALA A 91 13.14 -18.05 5.70
CA ALA A 91 12.02 -18.39 4.83
C ALA A 91 10.89 -17.35 4.95
N MET A 92 10.56 -16.93 6.18
CA MET A 92 9.54 -15.90 6.42
C MET A 92 9.92 -14.55 5.80
N GLN A 93 11.17 -14.10 5.97
CA GLN A 93 11.67 -12.85 5.37
C GLN A 93 11.63 -12.91 3.84
N THR A 94 11.95 -14.08 3.26
CA THR A 94 11.89 -14.30 1.82
C THR A 94 10.45 -14.24 1.30
N VAL A 95 9.51 -14.88 2.01
CA VAL A 95 8.08 -14.81 1.68
C VAL A 95 7.55 -13.40 1.77
N GLN A 96 7.91 -12.66 2.82
CA GLN A 96 7.53 -11.25 3.00
C GLN A 96 7.98 -10.41 1.79
N ARG A 97 9.25 -10.56 1.38
CA ARG A 97 9.80 -9.87 0.21
C ARG A 97 9.05 -10.19 -1.08
N ILE A 98 8.78 -11.47 -1.33
CA ILE A 98 8.05 -11.92 -2.53
C ILE A 98 6.62 -11.34 -2.55
N ILE A 99 5.96 -11.29 -1.40
CA ILE A 99 4.62 -10.70 -1.27
C ILE A 99 4.67 -9.20 -1.57
N GLU A 100 5.64 -8.48 -1.01
CA GLU A 100 5.82 -7.04 -1.25
C GLU A 100 6.09 -6.74 -2.72
N GLU A 101 6.99 -7.48 -3.36
CA GLU A 101 7.30 -7.35 -4.79
C GLU A 101 6.08 -7.62 -5.67
N ARG A 102 5.34 -8.70 -5.39
CA ARG A 102 4.11 -9.03 -6.14
C ARG A 102 3.04 -7.97 -5.97
N MET A 103 2.88 -7.46 -4.75
CA MET A 103 1.92 -6.39 -4.44
C MET A 103 2.30 -5.12 -5.19
N GLN A 104 3.58 -4.74 -5.20
CA GLN A 104 4.06 -3.59 -5.95
C GLN A 104 3.82 -3.74 -7.46
N ALA A 105 4.15 -4.90 -8.03
CA ALA A 105 3.92 -5.20 -9.44
C ALA A 105 2.42 -5.15 -9.81
N GLU A 106 1.54 -5.59 -8.91
CA GLU A 106 0.09 -5.49 -9.10
C GLU A 106 -0.39 -4.04 -9.08
N MET A 107 0.10 -3.22 -8.13
CA MET A 107 -0.23 -1.80 -8.08
C MET A 107 0.21 -1.07 -9.35
N ASP A 108 1.39 -1.40 -9.88
CA ASP A 108 1.89 -0.81 -11.13
C ASP A 108 1.04 -1.22 -12.34
N LYS A 109 0.60 -2.48 -12.41
CA LYS A 109 -0.33 -2.95 -13.46
C LYS A 109 -1.65 -2.19 -13.38
N ARG A 110 -2.22 -2.03 -12.17
CA ARG A 110 -3.46 -1.28 -11.92
C ARG A 110 -3.29 0.20 -12.29
N MET A 111 -2.19 0.82 -11.91
CA MET A 111 -1.86 2.21 -12.25
C MET A 111 -1.80 2.42 -13.77
N LYS A 112 -1.11 1.52 -14.49
CA LYS A 112 -1.05 1.56 -15.97
C LYS A 112 -2.44 1.44 -16.59
N LYS A 113 -3.31 0.57 -16.06
CA LYS A 113 -4.69 0.40 -16.54
C LYS A 113 -5.53 1.66 -16.31
N ILE A 114 -5.51 2.21 -15.08
CA ILE A 114 -6.21 3.46 -14.73
C ILE A 114 -5.74 4.60 -15.64
N LYS A 115 -4.44 4.78 -15.84
CA LYS A 115 -3.88 5.82 -16.71
C LYS A 115 -4.39 5.71 -18.15
N LYS A 116 -4.46 4.49 -18.69
CA LYS A 116 -5.02 4.23 -20.03
C LYS A 116 -6.50 4.59 -20.10
N GLU A 117 -7.30 4.20 -19.11
CA GLU A 117 -8.75 4.50 -19.08
C GLU A 117 -9.04 6.00 -18.95
N VAL A 118 -8.35 6.69 -18.04
CA VAL A 118 -8.50 8.15 -17.86
C VAL A 118 -8.11 8.89 -19.13
N LYS A 119 -7.00 8.48 -19.79
CA LYS A 119 -6.60 9.05 -21.07
C LYS A 119 -7.68 8.87 -22.14
N LYS A 120 -8.22 7.66 -22.32
CA LYS A 120 -9.31 7.39 -23.26
C LYS A 120 -10.53 8.27 -22.98
N MET A 121 -10.90 8.42 -21.72
CA MET A 121 -12.04 9.25 -21.32
C MET A 121 -11.79 10.74 -21.60
N ALA A 122 -10.57 11.22 -21.36
CA ALA A 122 -10.17 12.58 -21.69
C ALA A 122 -10.19 12.83 -23.20
N ASP A 123 -9.78 11.85 -24.00
CA ASP A 123 -9.78 11.95 -25.47
C ASP A 123 -11.21 11.96 -26.02
N VAL A 124 -12.13 11.16 -25.47
CA VAL A 124 -13.56 11.20 -25.83
C VAL A 124 -14.18 12.56 -25.49
N ARG A 125 -13.95 13.08 -24.27
CA ARG A 125 -14.43 14.41 -23.86
C ARG A 125 -13.85 15.53 -24.74
N TRP A 126 -12.57 15.43 -25.06
CA TRP A 126 -11.88 16.37 -25.94
C TRP A 126 -12.47 16.33 -27.35
N TRP A 127 -12.70 15.13 -27.89
CA TRP A 127 -13.30 14.97 -29.21
C TRP A 127 -14.71 15.56 -29.28
N ALA A 128 -15.56 15.32 -28.27
CA ALA A 128 -16.90 15.93 -28.20
C ALA A 128 -16.84 17.46 -28.19
N PHE A 129 -15.91 18.05 -27.42
CA PHE A 129 -15.67 19.49 -27.41
C PHE A 129 -15.19 20.01 -28.77
N MET A 130 -14.23 19.33 -29.40
CA MET A 130 -13.72 19.70 -30.72
C MET A 130 -14.80 19.64 -31.80
N SER A 131 -15.68 18.63 -31.74
CA SER A 131 -16.81 18.48 -32.65
C SER A 131 -17.80 19.66 -32.52
N ASP A 132 -18.18 20.03 -31.30
CA ASP A 132 -19.04 21.20 -31.04
C ASP A 132 -18.41 22.50 -31.58
N MET A 133 -17.13 22.73 -31.29
CA MET A 133 -16.36 23.88 -31.80
C MET A 133 -16.31 23.90 -33.34
N SER A 134 -16.13 22.73 -33.97
CA SER A 134 -16.09 22.63 -35.43
C SER A 134 -17.43 22.99 -36.08
N GLU A 135 -18.54 22.62 -35.44
CA GLU A 135 -19.87 22.94 -35.91
C GLU A 135 -20.20 24.42 -35.73
N GLU A 136 -19.79 25.02 -34.61
CA GLU A 136 -19.91 26.46 -34.37
C GLU A 136 -19.11 27.27 -35.41
N ARG A 137 -17.89 26.85 -35.73
CA ARG A 137 -17.10 27.41 -36.86
C ARG A 137 -17.83 27.28 -38.18
N ARG A 138 -18.40 26.11 -38.48
CA ARG A 138 -19.13 25.85 -39.73
C ARG A 138 -20.36 26.75 -39.85
N LYS A 139 -21.13 26.92 -38.77
CA LYS A 139 -22.28 27.83 -38.70
C LYS A 139 -21.86 29.28 -38.90
N THR A 140 -20.76 29.70 -38.29
CA THR A 140 -20.21 31.06 -38.43
C THR A 140 -19.71 31.32 -39.86
N LYS A 141 -18.96 30.39 -40.46
CA LYS A 141 -18.54 30.47 -41.87
C LYS A 141 -19.73 30.57 -42.83
N ARG A 142 -20.80 29.81 -42.60
CA ARG A 142 -22.05 29.92 -43.38
C ARG A 142 -22.73 31.28 -43.22
N LYS A 143 -22.75 31.85 -42.01
CA LYS A 143 -23.26 33.20 -41.77
C LYS A 143 -22.43 34.26 -42.51
N ILE A 144 -21.11 34.18 -42.44
CA ILE A 144 -20.19 35.09 -43.15
C ILE A 144 -20.41 34.98 -44.67
N LYS A 145 -20.44 33.76 -45.22
CA LYS A 145 -20.70 33.55 -46.65
C LYS A 145 -22.01 34.21 -47.11
N ARG A 146 -23.11 34.00 -46.38
CA ARG A 146 -24.40 34.65 -46.68
C ARG A 146 -24.35 36.17 -46.64
N ILE A 147 -23.58 36.76 -45.72
CA ILE A 147 -23.40 38.22 -45.67
C ILE A 147 -22.60 38.68 -46.88
N GLN A 148 -21.56 37.94 -47.25
CA GLN A 148 -20.72 38.25 -48.41
C GLN A 148 -21.50 38.17 -49.72
N ASP A 149 -22.27 37.09 -49.95
CA ASP A 149 -23.13 36.95 -51.12
C ASP A 149 -24.15 38.11 -51.22
N ARG A 150 -24.71 38.57 -50.09
CA ARG A 150 -25.63 39.72 -50.05
C ARG A 150 -24.94 41.05 -50.39
N ILE A 151 -23.69 41.24 -49.98
CA ILE A 151 -22.90 42.43 -50.33
C ILE A 151 -22.64 42.43 -51.83
N GLU A 152 -22.17 41.33 -52.40
CA GLU A 152 -21.89 41.19 -53.83
C GLU A 152 -23.16 41.42 -54.68
N GLN A 153 -24.31 40.89 -54.27
CA GLN A 153 -25.60 41.15 -54.92
C GLN A 153 -26.04 42.62 -54.85
N THR A 154 -25.69 43.33 -53.78
CA THR A 154 -26.01 44.76 -53.62
C THR A 154 -25.09 45.64 -54.47
N GLU A 155 -23.82 45.24 -54.62
CA GLU A 155 -22.81 45.93 -55.46
C GLU A 155 -23.10 45.75 -56.97
N MET A 156 -23.72 44.64 -57.38
CA MET A 156 -24.16 44.40 -58.77
C MET A 156 -25.38 45.24 -59.21
N GLY A 157 -26.01 45.99 -58.28
CA GLY A 157 -27.20 46.80 -58.50
C GLY A 157 -26.98 48.33 -58.56
N GLU A 158 -25.74 48.81 -58.73
CA GLU A 158 -25.47 50.26 -58.86
C GLU A 158 -25.18 50.69 -60.31
N GLN A 159 -26.24 50.73 -61.11
CA GLN A 159 -26.37 51.73 -62.17
C GLN A 159 -26.66 53.10 -61.51
N TYR A 160 -25.71 53.69 -60.78
CA TYR A 160 -25.61 55.13 -60.43
C TYR A 160 -24.47 55.31 -59.40
N VAL A 161 -23.23 55.51 -59.84
CA VAL A 161 -22.16 56.02 -58.96
C VAL A 161 -21.55 57.27 -59.56
N ARG A 162 -22.29 58.38 -59.43
CA ARG A 162 -21.71 59.72 -59.35
C ARG A 162 -22.11 60.31 -58.00
N LEU A 163 -21.10 60.56 -57.17
CA LEU A 163 -21.08 61.22 -55.86
C LEU A 163 -21.58 60.41 -54.64
N ILE A 164 -20.68 60.18 -53.67
CA ILE A 164 -20.69 60.81 -52.32
C ILE A 164 -19.50 60.23 -51.50
N PRO A 165 -18.43 61.02 -51.24
CA PRO A 165 -17.28 60.61 -50.41
C PRO A 165 -17.65 60.10 -49.00
N ALA A 166 -18.78 60.56 -48.45
CA ALA A 166 -19.25 60.14 -47.13
C ALA A 166 -19.77 58.69 -47.09
N ARG A 167 -20.28 58.14 -48.20
CA ARG A 167 -20.79 56.76 -48.27
C ARG A 167 -19.62 55.76 -48.32
N LEU A 168 -18.60 56.08 -49.13
CA LEU A 168 -17.31 55.36 -49.15
C LEU A 168 -16.61 55.37 -47.78
N LYS A 169 -16.49 56.52 -47.12
CA LYS A 169 -15.92 56.60 -45.76
C LYS A 169 -16.70 55.75 -44.74
N ARG A 170 -18.03 55.75 -44.78
CA ARG A 170 -18.86 54.89 -43.92
C ARG A 170 -18.63 53.40 -44.19
N PHE A 171 -18.49 53.02 -45.46
CA PHE A 171 -18.22 51.65 -45.86
C PHE A 171 -16.84 51.17 -45.39
N GLU A 172 -15.82 52.01 -45.54
CA GLU A 172 -14.45 51.72 -45.10
C GLU A 172 -14.36 51.56 -43.56
N VAL A 173 -15.06 52.41 -42.81
CA VAL A 173 -15.22 52.27 -41.35
C VAL A 173 -15.95 50.96 -40.99
N SER A 174 -16.99 50.59 -41.74
CA SER A 174 -17.71 49.33 -41.54
C SER A 174 -16.83 48.10 -41.77
N LEU A 175 -16.04 48.08 -42.85
CA LEU A 175 -15.06 47.01 -43.13
C LEU A 175 -13.99 46.91 -42.05
N LYS A 176 -13.49 48.05 -41.56
CA LYS A 176 -12.52 48.11 -40.46
C LYS A 176 -13.11 47.56 -39.15
N ASN A 177 -14.37 47.86 -38.85
CA ASN A 177 -15.08 47.34 -37.69
C ASN A 177 -15.36 45.83 -37.82
N MET A 178 -15.71 45.35 -39.01
CA MET A 178 -15.93 43.93 -39.28
C MET A 178 -14.63 43.11 -39.11
N ARG A 179 -13.50 43.59 -39.65
CA ARG A 179 -12.18 42.98 -39.44
C ARG A 179 -11.81 42.94 -37.95
N ARG A 180 -12.13 43.99 -37.19
CA ARG A 180 -11.90 44.03 -35.73
C ARG A 180 -12.76 43.01 -34.98
N LEU A 181 -14.04 42.84 -35.37
CA LEU A 181 -14.94 41.84 -34.79
C LEU A 181 -14.44 40.42 -35.06
N GLN A 182 -14.04 40.10 -36.29
CA GLN A 182 -13.44 38.79 -36.63
C GLN A 182 -12.18 38.51 -35.80
N LYS A 183 -11.28 39.50 -35.66
CA LYS A 183 -10.10 39.36 -34.79
C LYS A 183 -10.47 39.10 -33.32
N ARG A 184 -11.52 39.74 -32.81
CA ARG A 184 -12.02 39.53 -31.45
C ARG A 184 -12.62 38.13 -31.28
N GLU A 185 -13.37 37.65 -32.25
CA GLU A 185 -13.95 36.30 -32.23
C GLU A 185 -12.87 35.22 -32.27
N MET A 186 -11.90 35.32 -33.18
CA MET A 186 -10.75 34.41 -33.24
C MET A 186 -9.97 34.40 -31.91
N LYS A 187 -9.80 35.57 -31.28
CA LYS A 187 -9.15 35.68 -29.97
C LYS A 187 -9.97 35.04 -28.85
N LYS A 188 -11.30 35.19 -28.85
CA LYS A 188 -12.20 34.53 -27.88
C LYS A 188 -12.14 33.02 -28.04
N GLU A 189 -12.16 32.55 -29.28
CA GLU A 189 -12.07 31.14 -29.61
C GLU A 189 -10.74 30.53 -29.15
N ARG A 190 -9.60 31.19 -29.43
CA ARG A 190 -8.29 30.73 -28.94
C ARG A 190 -8.25 30.65 -27.42
N LYS A 191 -8.76 31.66 -26.72
CA LYS A 191 -8.85 31.65 -25.25
C LYS A 191 -9.75 30.53 -24.73
N ARG A 192 -10.85 30.21 -25.43
CA ARG A 192 -11.75 29.10 -25.07
C ARG A 192 -11.05 27.75 -25.23
N MET A 193 -10.26 27.57 -26.28
CA MET A 193 -9.40 26.40 -26.49
C MET A 193 -8.37 26.25 -25.36
N GLU A 194 -7.58 27.31 -25.09
CA GLU A 194 -6.57 27.31 -24.03
C GLU A 194 -7.18 26.99 -22.64
N ARG A 195 -8.36 27.54 -22.33
CA ARG A 195 -9.08 27.22 -21.08
C ARG A 195 -9.50 25.76 -21.01
N LYS A 196 -10.06 25.23 -22.10
CA LYS A 196 -10.53 23.84 -22.15
C LYS A 196 -9.40 22.83 -22.12
N GLU A 197 -8.25 23.17 -22.68
CA GLU A 197 -7.03 22.37 -22.58
C GLU A 197 -6.53 22.31 -21.13
N LYS A 198 -6.47 23.45 -20.43
CA LYS A 198 -6.15 23.48 -18.99
C LYS A 198 -7.16 22.72 -18.15
N GLU A 199 -8.46 22.88 -18.41
CA GLU A 199 -9.53 22.12 -17.74
C GLU A 199 -9.37 20.61 -17.98
N LYS A 200 -8.96 20.19 -19.19
CA LYS A 200 -8.67 18.78 -19.50
C LYS A 200 -7.50 18.27 -18.67
N GLU A 201 -6.40 19.01 -18.59
CA GLU A 201 -5.23 18.63 -17.79
C GLU A 201 -5.55 18.50 -16.29
N ILE A 202 -6.25 19.50 -15.74
CA ILE A 202 -6.70 19.49 -14.34
C ILE A 202 -7.61 18.28 -14.10
N TRP A 203 -8.59 18.06 -14.98
CA TRP A 203 -9.51 16.93 -14.86
C TRP A 203 -8.80 15.57 -14.90
N ILE A 204 -7.82 15.40 -15.79
CA ILE A 204 -7.01 14.16 -15.86
C ILE A 204 -6.29 13.94 -14.53
N LEU A 205 -5.68 14.98 -13.97
CA LEU A 205 -4.93 14.89 -12.72
C LEU A 205 -5.83 14.52 -11.54
N GLU A 206 -6.98 15.19 -11.41
CA GLU A 206 -7.97 14.91 -10.36
C GLU A 206 -8.58 13.51 -10.48
N GLU A 207 -8.92 13.09 -11.71
CA GLU A 207 -9.47 11.75 -11.97
C GLU A 207 -8.45 10.65 -11.66
N MET A 208 -7.19 10.87 -12.04
CA MET A 208 -6.07 9.99 -11.69
C MET A 208 -5.93 9.87 -10.18
N GLN A 209 -5.89 10.99 -9.45
CA GLN A 209 -5.75 10.99 -8.00
C GLN A 209 -6.92 10.27 -7.31
N ARG A 210 -8.17 10.53 -7.74
CA ARG A 210 -9.37 9.90 -7.16
C ARG A 210 -9.43 8.40 -7.39
N ARG A 211 -8.99 7.92 -8.56
CA ARG A 211 -8.94 6.48 -8.85
C ARG A 211 -7.79 5.80 -8.13
N LEU A 212 -6.64 6.47 -8.03
CA LEU A 212 -5.50 5.97 -7.27
C LEU A 212 -5.80 5.90 -5.76
N SER A 213 -6.48 6.89 -5.18
CA SER A 213 -6.87 6.85 -3.76
C SER A 213 -7.81 5.69 -3.45
N LYS A 214 -8.85 5.49 -4.27
CA LYS A 214 -9.76 4.34 -4.15
C LYS A 214 -9.05 2.99 -4.33
N ALA A 215 -8.09 2.91 -5.25
CA ALA A 215 -7.31 1.68 -5.47
C ALA A 215 -6.36 1.40 -4.29
N LYS A 216 -5.73 2.44 -3.75
CA LYS A 216 -4.88 2.35 -2.55
C LYS A 216 -5.68 1.95 -1.32
N GLU A 217 -6.85 2.51 -1.10
CA GLU A 217 -7.73 2.16 0.03
C GLU A 217 -8.13 0.69 0.02
N LYS A 218 -8.56 0.18 -1.16
CA LYS A 218 -8.84 -1.25 -1.35
C LYS A 218 -7.60 -2.13 -1.15
N SER A 219 -6.44 -1.66 -1.59
CA SER A 219 -5.18 -2.37 -1.36
C SER A 219 -4.80 -2.40 0.11
N LEU A 220 -4.84 -1.26 0.80
CA LEU A 220 -4.47 -1.12 2.21
C LEU A 220 -5.33 -2.03 3.08
N PHE A 221 -6.64 -2.13 2.82
CA PHE A 221 -7.52 -3.05 3.53
C PHE A 221 -7.07 -4.52 3.35
N SER A 222 -6.64 -4.88 2.15
CA SER A 222 -6.16 -6.22 1.82
C SER A 222 -4.75 -6.51 2.39
N SER A 223 -3.86 -5.52 2.34
CA SER A 223 -2.49 -5.59 2.85
C SER A 223 -2.45 -5.60 4.37
N HIS A 224 -3.32 -4.85 5.04
CA HIS A 224 -3.41 -4.81 6.50
C HIS A 224 -3.81 -6.17 7.06
N ASN A 225 -4.74 -6.89 6.40
CA ASN A 225 -5.11 -8.25 6.79
C ASN A 225 -3.94 -9.24 6.61
N MET A 226 -3.20 -9.15 5.50
CA MET A 226 -2.02 -10.00 5.26
C MET A 226 -0.86 -9.68 6.21
N LEU A 227 -0.53 -8.41 6.38
CA LEU A 227 0.53 -7.97 7.28
C LEU A 227 0.19 -8.34 8.72
N THR A 228 -1.06 -8.19 9.16
CA THR A 228 -1.50 -8.61 10.50
C THR A 228 -1.31 -10.13 10.70
N VAL A 229 -1.60 -10.93 9.68
CA VAL A 229 -1.37 -12.39 9.69
C VAL A 229 0.13 -12.72 9.71
N LEU A 230 0.99 -11.96 9.01
CA LEU A 230 2.44 -12.17 9.00
C LEU A 230 3.14 -11.64 10.27
N THR A 231 2.67 -10.52 10.81
CA THR A 231 3.18 -9.92 12.06
C THR A 231 2.76 -10.72 13.28
N SER A 232 1.57 -11.31 13.29
CA SER A 232 1.15 -12.20 14.39
C SER A 232 1.94 -13.51 14.43
N VAL A 233 2.53 -13.92 13.31
CA VAL A 233 3.39 -15.10 13.23
C VAL A 233 4.85 -14.78 13.59
N SER A 234 5.34 -13.57 13.28
CA SER A 234 6.73 -13.16 13.55
C SER A 234 6.94 -12.51 14.91
N ALA A 235 5.96 -11.76 15.40
CA ALA A 235 5.96 -11.23 16.76
C ALA A 235 5.31 -12.28 17.66
N GLY A 236 6.13 -13.06 18.39
CA GLY A 236 5.69 -13.95 19.47
C GLY A 236 5.09 -13.21 20.68
N PHE A 237 4.27 -12.19 20.44
CA PHE A 237 3.57 -11.42 21.45
C PHE A 237 2.25 -12.13 21.78
N GLY A 238 2.19 -12.63 23.01
CA GLY A 238 0.98 -13.15 23.62
C GLY A 238 -0.10 -12.08 23.66
N PHE A 239 -1.08 -12.20 22.76
CA PHE A 239 -2.42 -11.72 23.02
C PHE A 239 -3.26 -12.93 23.45
N SER A 240 -3.98 -12.74 24.55
CA SER A 240 -4.75 -13.70 25.35
C SER A 240 -5.86 -14.48 24.61
N TYR A 241 -5.87 -14.55 23.27
CA TYR A 241 -6.89 -15.26 22.51
C TYR A 241 -6.33 -15.94 21.25
N VAL A 242 -5.23 -16.68 21.32
CA VAL A 242 -5.03 -17.75 20.32
C VAL A 242 -4.26 -18.99 20.82
N PRO A 243 -4.83 -19.80 21.73
CA PRO A 243 -4.28 -21.13 22.00
C PRO A 243 -4.23 -22.04 20.76
N THR A 244 -5.09 -21.79 19.75
CA THR A 244 -5.27 -22.67 18.59
C THR A 244 -4.27 -22.46 17.45
N LEU A 245 -3.72 -21.26 17.25
CA LEU A 245 -2.71 -21.00 16.20
C LEU A 245 -1.28 -21.32 16.67
N PHE A 246 -1.01 -21.16 17.97
CA PHE A 246 0.33 -21.41 18.52
C PHE A 246 0.71 -22.90 18.49
N ALA A 247 -0.23 -23.79 18.82
CA ALA A 247 -0.06 -25.24 18.69
C ALA A 247 0.03 -25.73 17.23
N PHE A 248 -0.41 -24.89 16.28
CA PHE A 248 -0.39 -25.18 14.84
C PHE A 248 0.96 -24.89 14.17
N LEU A 249 1.66 -23.86 14.65
CA LEU A 249 2.96 -23.44 14.11
C LEU A 249 4.13 -24.18 14.75
N PHE A 250 3.97 -24.65 15.99
CA PHE A 250 5.02 -25.37 16.71
C PHE A 250 4.45 -26.59 17.45
N PRO A 251 4.33 -27.75 16.77
CA PRO A 251 3.95 -28.98 17.45
C PRO A 251 5.05 -29.40 18.44
N PRO A 252 4.70 -29.94 19.63
CA PRO A 252 5.67 -30.64 20.46
C PRO A 252 6.23 -31.83 19.67
N ALA A 253 7.55 -31.88 19.50
CA ALA A 253 8.27 -32.94 18.78
C ALA A 253 7.97 -34.34 19.38
N PRO A 254 8.09 -35.47 18.63
CA PRO A 254 8.94 -35.68 17.46
C PRO A 254 8.17 -36.25 16.26
N ALA A 255 7.77 -35.39 15.33
CA ALA A 255 7.40 -35.77 13.96
C ALA A 255 7.49 -34.50 13.11
N VAL A 256 8.72 -33.97 12.98
CA VAL A 256 9.02 -32.90 12.02
C VAL A 256 9.00 -33.53 10.63
N GLU A 257 7.81 -33.64 10.04
CA GLU A 257 7.74 -33.62 8.59
C GLU A 257 8.01 -32.17 8.17
N THR A 258 9.29 -31.89 7.89
CA THR A 258 9.80 -30.76 7.12
C THR A 258 8.96 -30.47 5.85
N GLY A 259 8.18 -31.45 5.38
CA GLY A 259 7.24 -31.33 4.29
C GLY A 259 6.06 -30.37 4.52
N LEU A 260 5.59 -30.12 5.75
CA LEU A 260 4.38 -29.27 5.94
C LEU A 260 4.68 -27.78 5.74
N SER A 261 5.80 -27.30 6.30
CA SER A 261 6.28 -25.93 6.10
C SER A 261 6.66 -25.70 4.64
N VAL A 262 7.41 -26.63 4.03
CA VAL A 262 7.82 -26.54 2.62
C VAL A 262 6.63 -26.62 1.66
N LYS A 263 5.62 -27.48 1.91
CA LYS A 263 4.39 -27.55 1.08
C LYS A 263 3.49 -26.33 1.26
N PHE A 264 3.41 -25.77 2.47
CA PHE A 264 2.66 -24.54 2.71
C PHE A 264 3.33 -23.37 1.97
N LEU A 265 4.65 -23.25 2.09
CA LEU A 265 5.46 -22.26 1.40
C LEU A 265 5.43 -22.44 -0.13
N SER A 266 5.54 -23.67 -0.65
CA SER A 266 5.48 -23.95 -2.08
C SER A 266 4.10 -23.63 -2.68
N ASN A 267 3.02 -23.92 -1.96
CA ASN A 267 1.66 -23.62 -2.40
C ASN A 267 1.34 -22.12 -2.31
N LEU A 268 1.91 -21.41 -1.33
CA LEU A 268 1.85 -19.97 -1.23
C LEU A 268 2.64 -19.30 -2.37
N LEU A 269 3.75 -19.88 -2.81
CA LEU A 269 4.55 -19.38 -3.93
C LEU A 269 3.91 -19.69 -5.31
N ALA A 270 3.21 -20.82 -5.43
CA ALA A 270 2.63 -21.32 -6.68
C ALA A 270 1.27 -20.72 -7.07
N ALA A 271 0.61 -19.94 -6.21
CA ALA A 271 -0.70 -19.38 -6.53
C ALA A 271 -0.60 -18.10 -7.38
N GLU A 272 -1.26 -18.08 -8.55
CA GLU A 272 -1.40 -16.91 -9.43
C GLU A 272 -2.81 -16.26 -9.39
N SER A 273 -2.80 -14.94 -9.61
CA SER A 273 -3.90 -14.01 -9.91
C SER A 273 -4.95 -13.75 -8.80
N GLU A 274 -5.74 -12.69 -8.98
CA GLU A 274 -6.67 -11.93 -8.09
C GLU A 274 -7.40 -12.66 -6.94
N ARG A 275 -7.41 -13.99 -6.92
CA ARG A 275 -7.91 -14.83 -5.83
C ARG A 275 -6.82 -15.29 -4.86
N PHE A 276 -5.56 -14.87 -5.04
CA PHE A 276 -4.41 -15.27 -4.21
C PHE A 276 -4.71 -15.21 -2.72
N ILE A 277 -5.30 -14.11 -2.25
CA ILE A 277 -5.56 -13.89 -0.82
C ILE A 277 -6.67 -14.80 -0.31
N ALA A 278 -7.76 -14.97 -1.07
CA ALA A 278 -8.84 -15.90 -0.73
C ALA A 278 -8.42 -17.37 -0.83
N LYS A 279 -7.53 -17.69 -1.78
CA LYS A 279 -7.02 -19.04 -2.03
C LYS A 279 -5.94 -19.41 -1.01
N ALA A 280 -5.05 -18.49 -0.65
CA ALA A 280 -4.09 -18.66 0.43
C ALA A 280 -4.80 -18.82 1.78
N ALA A 281 -5.80 -17.98 2.07
CA ALA A 281 -6.64 -18.13 3.25
C ALA A 281 -7.42 -19.46 3.24
N GLY A 282 -8.00 -19.86 2.10
CA GLY A 282 -8.71 -21.14 1.96
C GLY A 282 -7.80 -22.36 2.08
N ILE A 283 -6.58 -22.30 1.54
CA ILE A 283 -5.57 -23.36 1.69
C ILE A 283 -5.12 -23.47 3.15
N ALA A 284 -4.89 -22.34 3.82
CA ALA A 284 -4.57 -22.32 5.25
C ALA A 284 -5.74 -22.92 6.08
N MET A 285 -6.98 -22.50 5.82
CA MET A 285 -8.16 -23.04 6.51
C MET A 285 -8.37 -24.53 6.24
N ASN A 286 -8.15 -25.01 5.01
CA ASN A 286 -8.28 -26.44 4.68
C ASN A 286 -7.16 -27.28 5.30
N ALA A 287 -5.92 -26.77 5.35
CA ALA A 287 -4.84 -27.41 6.07
C ALA A 287 -5.14 -27.47 7.58
N VAL A 288 -5.78 -26.42 8.11
CA VAL A 288 -6.25 -26.37 9.50
C VAL A 288 -7.33 -27.41 9.77
N SER A 289 -8.36 -27.47 8.92
CA SER A 289 -9.46 -28.44 9.03
C SER A 289 -9.01 -29.89 8.84
N ALA A 290 -8.11 -30.19 7.89
CA ALA A 290 -7.59 -31.53 7.66
C ALA A 290 -6.79 -32.05 8.86
N LYS A 291 -6.04 -31.18 9.54
CA LYS A 291 -5.28 -31.54 10.75
C LYS A 291 -6.18 -31.67 11.98
N LEU A 292 -7.21 -30.81 12.11
CA LEU A 292 -8.25 -30.97 13.14
C LEU A 292 -8.94 -32.34 13.00
N ALA A 293 -9.28 -32.75 11.77
CA ALA A 293 -9.85 -34.06 11.49
C ALA A 293 -8.89 -35.23 11.80
N SER A 294 -7.58 -35.07 11.58
CA SER A 294 -6.60 -36.11 11.95
C SER A 294 -6.38 -36.21 13.45
N MET A 295 -6.50 -35.10 14.19
CA MET A 295 -6.37 -35.09 15.65
C MET A 295 -7.62 -35.65 16.34
N THR A 296 -8.82 -35.42 15.81
CA THR A 296 -10.06 -36.03 16.34
C THR A 296 -10.09 -37.56 16.15
N ASN A 297 -9.47 -38.08 15.09
CA ASN A 297 -9.34 -39.52 14.88
C ASN A 297 -8.27 -40.18 15.77
N CYS A 298 -7.35 -39.41 16.36
CA CYS A 298 -6.32 -39.95 17.27
C CYS A 298 -6.76 -39.98 18.74
N CYS A 299 -7.93 -39.41 19.08
CA CYS A 299 -8.49 -39.42 20.44
C CYS A 299 -9.62 -40.45 20.64
N ILE A 300 -9.90 -41.32 19.66
CA ILE A 300 -10.95 -42.36 19.72
C ILE A 300 -10.38 -43.79 19.64
N GLN A 301 -9.05 -43.97 19.72
CA GLN A 301 -8.42 -45.30 19.85
C GLN A 301 -7.59 -45.41 21.11
#